data_AF-A0A1H9XCT1-F1
#
_entry.id   AF-A0A1H9XCT1-F1
#
_cell.length_a   1.000
_cell.length_b   1.000
_cell.length_c   1.000
_cell.angle_alpha   90.00
_cell.angle_beta   90.00
_cell.angle_gamma   90.00
#
_symmetry.space_group_name_H-M   'P 1'
#
loop_
_entity.id
_entity.type
_entity.pdbx_description
1 polymer ?
#
loop_
_entity_poly.entity_id
_entity_poly.type
_entity_poly.pdbx_seq_one_letter_code
_entity_poly.pdbx_strand_id
1 'polypeptide(L)' 'MTKRFIQLSEVSEVLDISSAQAYALVRSGELPAIKVGGRGQWRVEVSELESYIQRMYDETKNFVAAHPFGQNPE' A
#
# COMPACT_ATOMS: atom_id res chain seq x y z
N MET A 1 -23.22 0.56 6.67
CA MET A 1 -22.03 0.27 7.48
C MET A 1 -20.86 0.08 6.53
N THR A 2 -19.77 0.81 6.72
CA THR A 2 -18.55 0.68 5.90
C THR A 2 -17.81 -0.60 6.29
N LYS A 3 -17.28 -1.35 5.32
CA LYS A 3 -16.50 -2.56 5.62
C LYS A 3 -15.20 -2.15 6.32
N ARG A 4 -14.88 -2.82 7.44
CA ARG A 4 -13.62 -2.57 8.16
C ARG A 4 -12.43 -3.29 7.53
N PHE A 5 -12.64 -4.48 6.98
CA PHE A 5 -11.61 -5.30 6.36
C PHE A 5 -11.95 -5.61 4.90
N ILE A 6 -10.94 -5.54 4.05
CA ILE A 6 -11.02 -5.76 2.60
C ILE A 6 -10.08 -6.89 2.16
N GLN A 7 -10.35 -7.45 1.00
CA GLN A 7 -9.54 -8.51 0.39
C GLN A 7 -8.44 -7.90 -0.48
N LEU A 8 -7.42 -8.70 -0.82
CA LEU A 8 -6.35 -8.22 -1.71
C LEU A 8 -6.84 -7.82 -3.11
N SER A 9 -7.96 -8.36 -3.58
CA SER A 9 -8.58 -7.92 -4.84
C SER A 9 -9.04 -6.46 -4.76
N GLU A 10 -9.71 -6.09 -3.68
CA GLU A 10 -10.18 -4.72 -3.44
C GLU A 10 -9.00 -3.77 -3.20
N VAL A 11 -7.93 -4.22 -2.52
CA VAL A 11 -6.68 -3.46 -2.42
C VAL A 11 -6.06 -3.20 -3.80
N SER A 12 -6.07 -4.22 -4.68
CA SER A 12 -5.52 -4.12 -6.04
C SER A 12 -6.29 -3.10 -6.86
N GLU A 13 -7.63 -3.08 -6.73
CA GLU A 13 -8.50 -2.11 -7.38
C GLU A 13 -8.28 -0.68 -6.86
N VAL A 14 -8.16 -0.49 -5.55
CA VAL A 14 -7.96 0.85 -4.95
C VAL A 14 -6.61 1.45 -5.33
N LEU A 15 -5.55 0.64 -5.34
CA LEU A 15 -4.20 1.10 -5.67
C LEU A 15 -3.88 1.07 -7.17
N ASP A 16 -4.80 0.56 -7.99
CA ASP A 16 -4.61 0.32 -9.43
C ASP A 16 -3.33 -0.50 -9.74
N ILE A 17 -3.18 -1.63 -9.04
CA ILE A 17 -2.03 -2.55 -9.18
C ILE A 17 -2.48 -3.98 -9.45
N SER A 18 -1.55 -4.82 -9.91
CA SER A 18 -1.83 -6.25 -10.06
C SER A 18 -2.03 -6.95 -8.70
N SER A 19 -2.78 -8.05 -8.70
CA SER A 19 -2.96 -8.91 -7.52
C SER A 19 -1.64 -9.46 -6.96
N ALA A 20 -0.65 -9.67 -7.82
CA ALA A 20 0.70 -10.07 -7.43
C ALA A 20 1.42 -8.96 -6.63
N GLN A 21 1.27 -7.69 -7.03
CA GLN A 21 1.82 -6.55 -6.30
C GLN A 21 1.12 -6.35 -4.96
N ALA A 22 -0.21 -6.43 -4.91
CA ALA A 22 -0.95 -6.36 -3.65
C ALA A 22 -0.54 -7.48 -2.66
N TYR A 23 -0.32 -8.70 -3.18
CA TYR A 23 0.21 -9.80 -2.38
C TYR A 23 1.65 -9.53 -1.91
N ALA A 24 2.51 -8.96 -2.76
CA ALA A 24 3.88 -8.64 -2.41
C ALA A 24 3.96 -7.63 -1.25
N LEU A 25 3.15 -6.57 -1.27
CA LEU A 25 3.07 -5.57 -0.19
C LEU A 25 2.73 -6.20 1.15
N VAL A 26 1.75 -7.12 1.17
CA VAL A 26 1.37 -7.84 2.39
C VAL A 26 2.44 -8.84 2.81
N ARG A 27 3.10 -9.49 1.84
CA ARG A 27 4.12 -10.49 2.11
C ARG A 27 5.42 -9.86 2.64
N SER A 28 5.79 -8.67 2.17
CA SER A 28 6.92 -7.90 2.67
C SER A 28 6.63 -7.24 4.02
N GLY A 29 5.34 -7.04 4.34
CA GLY A 29 4.90 -6.37 5.56
C GLY A 29 4.78 -4.85 5.41
N GLU A 30 5.01 -4.30 4.22
CA GLU A 30 4.78 -2.89 3.91
C GLU A 30 3.31 -2.52 4.08
N LEU A 31 2.39 -3.42 3.71
CA LEU A 31 0.96 -3.29 3.98
C LEU A 31 0.53 -4.27 5.08
N PRO A 32 0.21 -3.78 6.29
CA PRO A 32 -0.25 -4.62 7.39
C PRO A 32 -1.54 -5.37 7.04
N ALA A 33 -1.54 -6.67 7.29
CA ALA A 33 -2.69 -7.53 7.05
C ALA A 33 -2.75 -8.67 8.06
N ILE A 34 -3.95 -9.18 8.30
CA ILE A 34 -4.19 -10.38 9.11
C ILE A 34 -4.54 -11.57 8.21
N LYS A 35 -4.21 -12.78 8.66
CA LYS A 35 -4.73 -14.02 8.06
C LYS A 35 -5.98 -14.47 8.81
N VAL A 36 -7.06 -14.69 8.08
CA VAL A 36 -8.35 -15.11 8.64
C VAL A 36 -8.74 -16.49 8.10
N GLY A 37 -9.15 -17.37 9.02
CA GLY A 37 -9.67 -18.71 8.73
C GLY A 37 -8.61 -19.75 8.34
N GLY A 38 -9.03 -21.03 8.28
CA GLY A 38 -8.14 -22.18 8.06
C GLY A 38 -7.47 -22.25 6.69
N ARG A 39 -7.90 -21.44 5.71
CA ARG A 39 -7.26 -21.32 4.39
C ARG A 39 -6.27 -20.14 4.28
N GLY A 40 -6.05 -19.40 5.38
CA GLY A 40 -5.06 -18.33 5.44
C GLY A 40 -5.36 -17.14 4.52
N GLN A 41 -6.64 -16.75 4.40
CA GLN A 41 -7.01 -15.60 3.56
C GLN A 41 -6.53 -14.30 4.18
N TRP A 42 -5.83 -13.48 3.40
CA TRP A 42 -5.41 -12.15 3.84
C TRP A 42 -6.59 -11.18 3.91
N ARG A 43 -6.57 -10.33 4.94
CA ARG A 43 -7.48 -9.20 5.12
C ARG A 43 -6.69 -7.98 5.55
N VAL A 44 -6.91 -6.88 4.85
CA VAL A 44 -6.32 -5.59 5.15
C VAL A 44 -7.40 -4.74 5.82
N GLU A 45 -7.08 -4.09 6.92
CA GLU A 45 -7.97 -3.11 7.52
C GLU A 45 -7.95 -1.84 6.66
N VAL A 46 -9.11 -1.23 6.40
CA VAL A 46 -9.18 -0.06 5.52
C VAL A 46 -8.28 1.08 6.03
N SER A 47 -8.21 1.30 7.35
CA SER A 47 -7.34 2.32 7.94
C SER A 47 -5.84 2.06 7.72
N GLU A 48 -5.43 0.80 7.61
CA GLU A 48 -4.03 0.44 7.32
C GLU A 48 -3.69 0.68 5.84
N LEU A 49 -4.64 0.46 4.93
CA LEU A 49 -4.49 0.83 3.52
C LEU A 49 -4.35 2.35 3.36
N GLU A 50 -5.22 3.13 4.02
CA GLU A 50 -5.13 4.60 4.02
C GLU A 50 -3.80 5.08 4.63
N SER A 51 -3.37 4.47 5.73
CA SER A 51 -2.08 4.79 6.36
C SER A 51 -0.89 4.45 5.46
N TYR A 52 -0.95 3.34 4.72
CA TYR A 52 0.04 3.01 3.69
C TYR A 52 0.10 4.10 2.61
N ILE A 53 -1.06 4.49 2.05
CA ILE A 53 -1.13 5.54 1.02
C ILE A 53 -0.51 6.84 1.54
N GLN A 54 -0.83 7.25 2.77
CA GLN A 54 -0.27 8.45 3.37
C GLN A 54 1.26 8.39 3.49
N ARG A 55 1.82 7.26 3.95
CA ARG A 55 3.29 7.07 4.00
C ARG A 55 3.91 7.16 2.62
N MET A 56 3.31 6.57 1.59
CA MET A 56 3.81 6.64 0.22
C MET A 56 3.81 8.08 -0.33
N TYR A 57 2.80 8.88 0.00
CA TYR A 57 2.80 10.31 -0.33
C TYR A 57 3.92 11.07 0.37
N ASP A 58 4.14 10.81 1.67
CA ASP A 58 5.21 11.48 2.44
C ASP A 58 6.60 11.10 1.93
N GLU A 59 6.83 9.83 1.60
CA GLU A 59 8.07 9.35 0.97
C GLU A 59 8.30 10.04 -0.38
N THR A 60 7.27 10.10 -1.23
CA THR A 60 7.35 10.75 -2.55
C THR A 60 7.65 12.24 -2.38
N LYS A 61 6.99 12.92 -1.44
CA LYS A 61 7.22 14.32 -1.13
C LYS A 61 8.66 14.57 -0.69
N ASN A 62 9.19 13.73 0.21
CA ASN A 62 10.56 13.83 0.68
C ASN A 62 11.56 13.60 -0.47
N PHE A 63 11.30 12.61 -1.32
CA PHE A 63 12.14 12.32 -2.48
C PHE A 63 12.20 13.50 -3.45
N VAL A 64 11.06 14.09 -3.81
CA VAL A 64 10.99 15.24 -4.72
C VAL A 64 11.66 16.47 -4.11
N ALA A 65 11.48 16.72 -2.80
CA ALA A 65 12.14 17.83 -2.12
C ALA A 65 13.68 17.68 -2.08
N ALA A 66 14.18 16.45 -1.95
CA ALA A 66 15.61 16.15 -1.99
C ALA A 66 16.21 16.19 -3.41
N HIS A 67 15.38 15.99 -4.45
CA HIS A 67 15.80 15.97 -5.85
C HIS A 67 15.02 17.02 -6.67
N PRO A 68 15.20 18.32 -6.38
CA PRO A 68 14.54 19.36 -7.16
C PRO A 68 15.00 19.28 -8.62
N PHE A 69 14.05 19.26 -9.55
CA PHE A 69 14.36 19.32 -10.98
C PHE A 69 15.23 20.55 -11.28
N GLY A 70 16.47 20.35 -11.75
CA GLY A 70 17.31 21.44 -12.25
C GLY A 70 18.79 21.45 -11.84
N GLN A 71 19.30 20.53 -11.01
CA GLN A 71 20.76 20.43 -10.82
C GLN A 71 21.39 19.54 -11.90
N ASN A 72 21.54 20.11 -13.09
CA ASN A 72 22.54 19.66 -14.05
C ASN A 72 23.87 20.28 -13.59
N PRO A 73 24.87 19.53 -13.11
CA PRO A 73 26.21 20.08 -12.96
C PRO A 73 26.75 20.30 -14.38
N GLU A 74 27.03 21.55 -14.74
CA GLU A 74 27.91 21.87 -15.87
C GLU A 74 29.29 21.21 -15.69
#